data_AF-A0ABD3CVH0-F1
#
_entry.id   AF-A0ABD3CVH0-F1
#
_cell.length_a   1.000
_cell.length_b   1.000
_cell.length_c   1.000
_cell.angle_alpha   90.00
_cell.angle_beta   90.00
_cell.angle_gamma   90.00
#
_symmetry.space_group_name_H-M   'P 1'
#
loop_
_entity.id
_entity.type
_entity.pdbx_description
1 polymer ?
#
loop_
_entity_poly.entity_id
_entity_poly.type
_entity_poly.pdbx_seq_one_letter_code
_entity_poly.pdbx_strand_id
1 'polypeptide(L)'
;MGRGLMKAVGGSKGKKLQIEVDPEIGRPKHRLESAKFSSQVGVVAHDVLPVVRKWKEIDVKSALDPCIDHMQIHMDVNIDKPGVKQCVIDRLKISSRQQRYRLHVHYKRFPNVEEAKRNKPAAVTDQKQWEELCDHFNSPEFKNQSQANSNNRKKVQAKHSTGRTPFTIIQNEISRKKGDDCDVIELYKLTHENVNGKWSSNVAQENWELMMEKKAKYAEQGTDKSEQEIMTEVLGLANGYIKGLGYGAKPPSKRNSELQQELEETRAELEESRSDIAANKSKVDALTDQLKVQGAQIAKLMAFMEAGGRKNQENTNQNQMNEEDDNEEDQDEDEDMENEEDQDEDQEEEDDQEQDEDENLKSLIMTRSSLYDWPLSWYFLLVILEINVILEYYLVVLEI
;
A
#
# COMPACT_ATOMS: atom_id res chain seq x y z
N MET A 1 10.71 -24.16 -18.11
CA MET A 1 11.78 -23.13 -18.30
C MET A 1 11.74 -22.54 -19.71
N GLY A 2 11.98 -21.23 -19.87
CA GLY A 2 12.07 -20.61 -21.19
C GLY A 2 13.31 -21.06 -22.00
N ARG A 3 13.15 -21.38 -23.29
CA ARG A 3 14.23 -21.86 -24.19
C ARG A 3 15.48 -20.98 -24.19
N GLY A 4 15.31 -19.67 -24.06
CA GLY A 4 16.43 -18.74 -23.96
C GLY A 4 17.19 -18.83 -22.62
N LEU A 5 16.51 -19.12 -21.52
CA LEU A 5 17.12 -19.29 -20.20
C LEU A 5 17.91 -20.60 -20.13
N MET A 6 17.40 -21.68 -20.72
CA MET A 6 18.11 -22.97 -20.83
C MET A 6 19.52 -22.81 -21.43
N LYS A 7 19.65 -22.02 -22.50
CA LYS A 7 20.96 -21.76 -23.14
C LYS A 7 21.91 -20.93 -22.27
N ALA A 8 21.39 -20.02 -21.45
CA ALA A 8 22.20 -19.16 -20.60
C ALA A 8 22.66 -19.91 -19.33
N VAL A 9 21.76 -20.69 -18.73
CA VAL A 9 22.04 -21.49 -17.53
C VAL A 9 22.87 -22.73 -17.88
N GLY A 10 22.68 -23.33 -19.06
CA GLY A 10 23.41 -24.52 -19.51
C GLY A 10 24.92 -24.33 -19.72
N GLY A 11 25.39 -23.08 -19.85
CA GLY A 11 26.83 -22.75 -19.92
C GLY A 11 27.45 -22.42 -18.55
N SER A 12 26.65 -22.21 -17.51
CA SER A 12 27.09 -21.79 -16.18
C SER A 12 26.83 -22.92 -15.19
N LYS A 13 27.91 -23.56 -14.71
CA LYS A 13 27.93 -24.70 -13.75
C LYS A 13 26.95 -24.54 -12.57
N GLY A 14 25.66 -24.83 -12.75
CA GLY A 14 24.63 -24.77 -11.71
C GLY A 14 24.33 -23.39 -11.10
N LYS A 15 24.92 -22.29 -11.58
CA LYS A 15 24.67 -20.96 -11.02
C LYS A 15 23.33 -20.40 -11.52
N LYS A 16 22.44 -20.07 -10.58
CA LYS A 16 21.18 -19.35 -10.87
C LYS A 16 21.48 -17.96 -11.42
N LEU A 17 20.62 -17.47 -12.30
CA LEU A 17 20.74 -16.11 -12.83
C LEU A 17 20.32 -15.11 -11.75
N GLN A 18 21.24 -14.26 -11.32
CA GLN A 18 20.97 -13.15 -10.39
C GLN A 18 20.12 -12.10 -11.08
N ILE A 19 19.06 -11.64 -10.41
CA ILE A 19 18.20 -10.56 -10.92
C ILE A 19 18.36 -9.34 -10.01
N GLU A 20 19.06 -8.31 -10.50
CA GLU A 20 19.15 -7.04 -9.78
C GLU A 20 18.05 -6.09 -10.26
N VAL A 21 17.15 -5.72 -9.35
CA VAL A 21 16.06 -4.77 -9.60
C VAL A 21 16.42 -3.42 -9.00
N ASP A 22 16.17 -2.38 -9.77
CA ASP A 22 16.23 -1.00 -9.29
C ASP A 22 15.04 -0.73 -8.34
N PRO A 23 15.29 -0.32 -7.08
CA PRO A 23 14.22 -0.16 -6.09
C PRO A 23 13.28 1.01 -6.40
N GLU A 24 13.77 2.08 -7.04
CA GLU A 24 12.96 3.25 -7.39
C GLU A 24 12.11 2.98 -8.63
N ILE A 25 12.71 2.37 -9.64
CA ILE A 25 12.06 2.13 -10.94
C ILE A 25 11.24 0.82 -10.91
N GLY A 26 11.61 -0.14 -10.05
CA GLY A 26 11.00 -1.46 -9.96
C GLY A 26 11.24 -2.31 -11.21
N ARG A 27 12.43 -2.20 -11.84
CA ARG A 27 12.79 -2.93 -13.06
C ARG A 27 14.20 -3.54 -12.98
N PRO A 28 14.47 -4.67 -13.66
CA PRO A 28 15.82 -5.21 -13.73
C PRO A 28 16.81 -4.22 -14.34
N LYS A 29 18.04 -4.14 -13.84
CA LYS A 29 19.05 -3.15 -14.27
C LYS A 29 19.80 -3.52 -15.55
N HIS A 30 19.92 -4.82 -15.82
CA HIS A 30 20.73 -5.33 -16.91
C HIS A 30 19.89 -5.96 -18.03
N ARG A 31 20.32 -5.74 -19.28
CA ARG A 31 19.61 -6.18 -20.48
C ARG A 31 19.35 -7.69 -20.52
N LEU A 32 20.39 -8.48 -20.24
CA LEU A 32 20.31 -9.94 -20.29
C LEU A 32 19.33 -10.45 -19.23
N GLU A 33 19.53 -10.05 -17.98
CA GLU A 33 18.67 -10.39 -16.84
C GLU A 33 17.22 -10.00 -17.10
N SER A 34 16.97 -8.76 -17.53
CA SER A 34 15.64 -8.27 -17.86
C SER A 34 14.92 -9.14 -18.90
N ALA A 35 15.62 -9.54 -19.96
CA ALA A 35 15.07 -10.39 -21.01
C ALA A 35 14.78 -11.82 -20.53
N LYS A 36 15.68 -12.40 -19.71
CA LYS A 36 15.51 -13.75 -19.16
C LYS A 36 14.41 -13.79 -18.10
N PHE A 37 14.42 -12.84 -17.17
CA PHE A 37 13.37 -12.62 -16.17
C PHE A 37 12.00 -12.51 -16.84
N SER A 38 11.89 -11.60 -17.81
CA SER A 38 10.69 -11.40 -18.62
C SER A 38 10.16 -12.68 -19.28
N SER A 39 11.07 -13.55 -19.75
CA SER A 39 10.72 -14.80 -20.41
C SER A 39 10.28 -15.86 -19.41
N GLN A 40 10.97 -15.98 -18.28
CA GLN A 40 10.68 -16.96 -17.25
C GLN A 40 9.39 -16.61 -16.51
N VAL A 41 9.14 -15.34 -16.19
CA VAL A 41 7.83 -14.91 -15.65
C VAL A 41 6.70 -15.23 -16.62
N GLY A 42 6.93 -15.11 -17.93
CA GLY A 42 5.94 -15.50 -18.94
C GLY A 42 5.65 -17.01 -18.98
N VAL A 43 6.62 -17.85 -18.63
CA VAL A 43 6.45 -19.31 -18.50
C VAL A 43 5.71 -19.62 -17.20
N VAL A 44 6.17 -19.08 -16.07
CA VAL A 44 5.52 -19.22 -14.76
C VAL A 44 4.05 -18.79 -14.84
N ALA A 45 3.76 -17.64 -15.43
CA ALA A 45 2.39 -17.15 -15.57
C ALA A 45 1.51 -18.09 -16.40
N HIS A 46 2.08 -18.80 -17.37
CA HIS A 46 1.33 -19.76 -18.17
C HIS A 46 1.09 -21.07 -17.41
N ASP A 47 2.09 -21.52 -16.65
CA ASP A 47 2.09 -22.84 -16.02
C ASP A 47 1.35 -22.83 -14.66
N VAL A 48 1.34 -21.69 -13.97
CA VAL A 48 0.83 -21.56 -12.60
C VAL A 48 -0.45 -20.73 -12.51
N LEU A 49 -0.56 -19.61 -13.24
CA LEU A 49 -1.69 -18.71 -13.04
C LEU A 49 -2.96 -19.21 -13.72
N PRO A 50 -4.13 -19.03 -13.08
CA PRO A 50 -5.41 -19.33 -13.70
C PRO A 50 -5.73 -18.35 -14.84
N VAL A 51 -6.44 -18.86 -15.84
CA VAL A 51 -6.94 -18.03 -16.94
C VAL A 51 -8.22 -17.31 -16.52
N VAL A 52 -8.05 -16.11 -15.96
CA VAL A 52 -9.15 -15.23 -15.55
C VAL A 52 -9.47 -14.15 -16.58
N ARG A 53 -10.69 -13.57 -16.54
CA ARG A 53 -11.12 -12.49 -17.46
C ARG A 53 -10.41 -11.17 -17.11
N LYS A 54 -10.31 -10.86 -15.82
CA LYS A 54 -9.63 -9.66 -15.30
C LYS A 54 -8.61 -10.03 -14.25
N TRP A 55 -7.51 -9.28 -14.18
CA TRP A 55 -6.47 -9.49 -13.16
C TRP A 55 -7.01 -9.46 -11.71
N LYS A 56 -8.05 -8.67 -11.45
CA LYS A 56 -8.68 -8.56 -10.13
C LYS A 56 -9.34 -9.85 -9.64
N GLU A 57 -9.60 -10.79 -10.54
CA GLU A 57 -10.19 -12.10 -10.20
C GLU A 57 -9.12 -13.09 -9.71
N ILE A 58 -7.83 -12.77 -9.83
CA ILE A 58 -6.75 -13.57 -9.24
C ILE A 58 -6.57 -13.12 -7.81
N ASP A 59 -6.67 -14.04 -6.87
CA ASP A 59 -6.14 -13.82 -5.54
C ASP A 59 -4.61 -13.80 -5.61
N VAL A 60 -4.06 -12.59 -5.61
CA VAL A 60 -2.61 -12.38 -5.75
C VAL A 60 -1.86 -12.96 -4.56
N LYS A 61 -2.46 -13.04 -3.36
CA LYS A 61 -1.77 -13.56 -2.17
C LYS A 61 -1.48 -15.06 -2.36
N SER A 62 -2.49 -15.86 -2.64
CA SER A 62 -2.32 -17.30 -2.87
C SER A 62 -1.59 -17.66 -4.16
N ALA A 63 -1.77 -16.88 -5.24
CA ALA A 63 -1.17 -17.19 -6.53
C ALA A 63 0.32 -16.80 -6.64
N LEU A 64 0.82 -15.93 -5.75
CA LEU A 64 2.17 -15.39 -5.86
C LEU A 64 3.24 -16.39 -5.41
N ASP A 65 3.04 -17.09 -4.30
CA ASP A 65 4.06 -18.01 -3.76
C ASP A 65 4.39 -19.15 -4.73
N PRO A 66 3.41 -19.85 -5.35
CA PRO A 66 3.70 -20.86 -6.36
C PRO A 66 4.41 -20.28 -7.60
N CYS A 67 4.13 -19.01 -7.94
CA CYS A 67 4.82 -18.32 -9.01
C CYS A 67 6.29 -18.04 -8.64
N ILE A 68 6.55 -17.61 -7.40
CA ILE A 68 7.89 -17.34 -6.89
C ILE A 68 8.68 -18.65 -6.84
N ASP A 69 8.12 -19.71 -6.26
CA ASP A 69 8.76 -21.02 -6.16
C ASP A 69 9.20 -21.53 -7.54
N HIS A 70 8.29 -21.50 -8.51
CA HIS A 70 8.57 -21.91 -9.88
C HIS A 70 9.62 -21.00 -10.56
N MET A 71 9.73 -19.74 -10.16
CA MET A 71 10.74 -18.82 -10.67
C MET A 71 12.12 -19.10 -10.07
N GLN A 72 12.16 -19.36 -8.77
CA GLN A 72 13.37 -19.60 -7.98
C GLN A 72 14.09 -20.91 -8.34
N ILE A 73 13.43 -21.82 -9.08
CA ILE A 73 14.08 -23.01 -9.66
C ILE A 73 15.24 -22.60 -10.58
N HIS A 74 15.17 -21.46 -11.26
CA HIS A 74 16.11 -21.10 -12.33
C HIS A 74 16.75 -19.71 -12.19
N MET A 75 16.20 -18.87 -11.33
CA MET A 75 16.68 -17.51 -11.11
C MET A 75 16.83 -17.28 -9.61
N ASP A 76 17.82 -16.49 -9.23
CA ASP A 76 17.98 -16.02 -7.87
C ASP A 76 17.27 -14.66 -7.76
N VAL A 77 16.05 -14.70 -7.24
CA VAL A 77 15.17 -13.54 -7.07
C VAL A 77 14.89 -13.40 -5.59
N ASN A 78 15.55 -12.42 -4.97
CA ASN A 78 15.30 -12.05 -3.59
C ASN A 78 14.07 -11.13 -3.52
N ILE A 79 12.95 -11.66 -3.05
CA ILE A 79 11.64 -10.99 -3.01
C ILE A 79 11.58 -9.92 -1.91
N ASP A 80 12.38 -10.09 -0.85
CA ASP A 80 12.44 -9.18 0.30
C ASP A 80 13.14 -7.86 -0.03
N LYS A 81 13.89 -7.81 -1.14
CA LYS A 81 14.47 -6.57 -1.63
C LYS A 81 13.37 -5.58 -2.07
N PRO A 82 13.50 -4.30 -1.71
CA PRO A 82 12.55 -3.26 -2.12
C PRO A 82 12.32 -3.25 -3.64
N GLY A 83 11.06 -3.15 -4.05
CA GLY A 83 10.65 -3.07 -5.45
C GLY A 83 10.63 -4.41 -6.23
N VAL A 84 11.27 -5.48 -5.75
CA VAL A 84 11.32 -6.77 -6.47
C VAL A 84 9.95 -7.43 -6.51
N LYS A 85 9.26 -7.55 -5.36
CA LYS A 85 7.92 -8.12 -5.27
C LYS A 85 6.93 -7.43 -6.23
N GLN A 86 6.94 -6.10 -6.24
CA GLN A 86 6.07 -5.33 -7.12
C GLN A 86 6.44 -5.51 -8.61
N CYS A 87 7.74 -5.58 -8.93
CA CYS A 87 8.21 -5.88 -10.28
C CYS A 87 7.68 -7.24 -10.79
N VAL A 88 7.72 -8.27 -9.95
CA VAL A 88 7.17 -9.60 -10.25
C VAL A 88 5.67 -9.52 -10.51
N ILE A 89 4.90 -8.89 -9.61
CA ILE A 89 3.44 -8.74 -9.75
C ILE A 89 3.09 -7.99 -11.04
N ASP A 90 3.74 -6.87 -11.32
CA ASP A 90 3.53 -6.09 -12.55
C ASP A 90 3.80 -6.93 -13.79
N ARG A 91 4.81 -7.80 -13.75
CA ARG A 91 5.17 -8.66 -14.87
C ARG A 91 4.20 -9.84 -15.04
N LEU A 92 3.73 -10.43 -13.95
CA LEU A 92 2.67 -11.45 -13.96
C LEU A 92 1.38 -10.87 -14.54
N LYS A 93 1.00 -9.64 -14.16
CA LYS A 93 -0.15 -8.92 -14.71
C LYS A 93 -0.08 -8.73 -16.21
N ILE A 94 1.09 -8.32 -16.73
CA ILE A 94 1.33 -8.22 -18.17
C ILE A 94 1.21 -9.59 -18.85
N SER A 95 1.78 -10.64 -18.24
CA SER A 95 1.80 -11.99 -18.79
C SER A 95 0.40 -12.61 -18.85
N SER A 96 -0.41 -12.45 -17.79
CA SER A 96 -1.83 -12.85 -17.75
C SER A 96 -2.63 -12.16 -18.87
N ARG A 97 -2.42 -10.86 -19.09
CA ARG A 97 -3.04 -10.13 -20.22
C ARG A 97 -2.60 -10.68 -21.57
N GLN A 98 -1.32 -11.04 -21.72
CA GLN A 98 -0.79 -11.60 -22.96
C GLN A 98 -1.34 -13.00 -23.24
N GLN A 99 -1.54 -13.83 -22.20
CA GLN A 99 -2.18 -15.14 -22.30
C GLN A 99 -3.61 -15.00 -22.81
N ARG A 100 -4.43 -14.14 -22.20
CA ARG A 100 -5.77 -13.81 -22.71
C ARG A 100 -5.76 -13.34 -24.16
N TYR A 101 -4.80 -12.49 -24.55
CA TYR A 101 -4.68 -12.05 -25.94
C TYR A 101 -4.42 -13.22 -26.89
N ARG A 102 -3.54 -14.17 -26.54
CA ARG A 102 -3.28 -15.37 -27.37
C ARG A 102 -4.54 -16.22 -27.52
N LEU A 103 -5.31 -16.39 -26.45
CA LEU A 103 -6.58 -17.10 -26.47
C LEU A 103 -7.62 -16.41 -27.37
N HIS A 104 -7.70 -15.08 -27.31
CA HIS A 104 -8.55 -14.31 -28.22
C HIS A 104 -8.09 -14.40 -29.69
N VAL A 105 -6.78 -14.47 -29.95
CA VAL A 105 -6.26 -14.74 -31.31
C VAL A 105 -6.65 -16.14 -31.79
N HIS A 106 -6.61 -17.14 -30.91
CA HIS A 106 -7.08 -18.50 -31.23
C HIS A 106 -8.58 -18.52 -31.52
N TYR A 107 -9.39 -17.88 -30.67
CA TYR A 107 -10.83 -17.71 -30.87
C TYR A 107 -11.17 -17.12 -32.25
N LYS A 108 -10.43 -16.10 -32.69
CA LYS A 108 -10.61 -15.44 -33.99
C LYS A 108 -10.31 -16.31 -35.22
N ARG A 109 -9.74 -17.51 -35.06
CA ARG A 109 -9.49 -18.43 -36.18
C ARG A 109 -10.77 -19.12 -36.66
N PHE A 110 -11.81 -19.14 -35.83
CA PHE A 110 -13.07 -19.80 -36.13
C PHE A 110 -14.11 -18.78 -36.59
N PRO A 111 -14.96 -19.13 -37.58
CA PRO A 111 -15.96 -18.22 -38.14
C PRO A 111 -17.14 -17.98 -37.20
N ASN A 112 -17.46 -18.94 -36.31
CA ASN A 112 -18.59 -18.86 -35.40
C ASN A 112 -18.19 -19.25 -33.96
N VAL A 113 -18.99 -18.78 -32.99
CA VAL A 113 -18.73 -18.97 -31.55
C VAL A 113 -18.79 -20.45 -31.17
N GLU A 114 -19.76 -21.19 -31.69
CA GLU A 114 -19.98 -22.61 -31.38
C GLU A 114 -18.80 -23.47 -31.81
N GLU A 115 -18.22 -23.20 -32.98
CA GLU A 115 -17.02 -23.85 -33.48
C GLU A 115 -15.79 -23.46 -32.66
N ALA A 116 -15.68 -22.19 -32.25
CA ALA A 116 -14.62 -21.76 -31.34
C ALA A 116 -14.70 -22.52 -30.00
N LYS A 117 -15.90 -22.65 -29.43
CA LYS A 117 -16.16 -23.39 -28.17
C LYS A 117 -15.74 -24.86 -28.28
N ARG A 118 -16.09 -25.54 -29.38
CA ARG A 118 -15.65 -26.93 -29.64
C ARG A 118 -14.14 -27.09 -29.79
N ASN A 119 -13.43 -26.05 -30.22
CA ASN A 119 -11.99 -26.10 -30.50
C ASN A 119 -11.15 -25.46 -29.39
N LYS A 120 -11.17 -26.07 -28.20
CA LYS A 120 -10.38 -25.63 -27.06
C LYS A 120 -8.86 -25.72 -27.34
N PRO A 121 -8.09 -24.64 -27.12
CA PRO A 121 -6.64 -24.71 -27.19
C PRO A 121 -6.07 -25.54 -26.02
N ALA A 122 -5.04 -26.34 -26.30
CA ALA A 122 -4.41 -27.23 -25.30
C ALA A 122 -3.86 -26.52 -24.05
N ALA A 123 -3.60 -25.21 -24.16
CA ALA A 123 -3.14 -24.38 -23.06
C ALA A 123 -4.23 -24.07 -22.01
N VAL A 124 -5.50 -24.36 -22.30
CA VAL A 124 -6.61 -24.20 -21.34
C VAL A 124 -6.99 -25.58 -20.84
N THR A 125 -6.87 -25.78 -19.52
CA THR A 125 -7.14 -27.08 -18.88
C THR A 125 -8.62 -27.43 -18.95
N ASP A 126 -9.49 -26.49 -18.59
CA ASP A 126 -10.94 -26.71 -18.48
C ASP A 126 -11.72 -26.25 -19.72
N GLN A 127 -12.64 -27.10 -20.19
CA GLN A 127 -13.53 -26.82 -21.30
C GLN A 127 -14.55 -25.73 -20.95
N LYS A 128 -15.12 -25.78 -19.74
CA LYS A 128 -16.10 -24.78 -19.29
C LYS A 128 -15.48 -23.39 -19.23
N GLN A 129 -14.29 -23.27 -18.66
CA GLN A 129 -13.52 -22.02 -18.67
C GLN A 129 -13.29 -21.47 -20.10
N TRP A 130 -13.01 -22.33 -21.08
CA TRP A 130 -12.84 -21.90 -22.46
C TRP A 130 -14.15 -21.38 -23.08
N GLU A 131 -15.27 -22.04 -22.80
CA GLU A 131 -16.59 -21.61 -23.25
C GLU A 131 -16.96 -20.24 -22.69
N GLU A 132 -16.73 -20.03 -21.39
CA GLU A 132 -16.95 -18.73 -20.73
C GLU A 132 -16.08 -17.61 -21.30
N LEU A 133 -14.85 -17.93 -21.74
CA LEU A 133 -13.97 -16.99 -22.43
C LEU A 133 -14.46 -16.68 -23.84
N CYS A 134 -14.97 -17.67 -24.56
CA CYS A 134 -15.60 -17.47 -25.88
C CYS A 134 -16.81 -16.54 -25.77
N ASP A 135 -17.66 -16.74 -24.77
CA ASP A 135 -18.80 -15.87 -24.49
C ASP A 135 -18.35 -14.44 -24.16
N HIS A 136 -17.30 -14.31 -23.33
CA HIS A 136 -16.69 -13.01 -23.05
C HIS A 136 -16.16 -12.32 -24.32
N PHE A 137 -15.45 -13.05 -25.20
CA PHE A 137 -14.95 -12.46 -26.46
C PHE A 137 -16.07 -12.12 -27.44
N ASN A 138 -17.19 -12.83 -27.38
CA ASN A 138 -18.36 -12.57 -28.21
C ASN A 138 -19.21 -11.40 -27.69
N SER A 139 -19.07 -11.03 -26.41
CA SER A 139 -19.83 -9.95 -25.77
C SER A 139 -19.67 -8.61 -26.52
N PRO A 140 -20.74 -7.80 -26.62
CA PRO A 140 -20.68 -6.49 -27.27
C PRO A 140 -19.71 -5.54 -26.56
N GLU A 141 -19.63 -5.60 -25.23
CA GLU A 141 -18.72 -4.79 -24.42
C GLU A 141 -17.27 -5.04 -24.82
N PHE A 142 -16.87 -6.31 -24.91
CA PHE A 142 -15.50 -6.66 -25.29
C PHE A 142 -15.20 -6.27 -26.74
N LYS A 143 -16.13 -6.50 -27.68
CA LYS A 143 -15.95 -6.13 -29.09
C LYS A 143 -15.77 -4.63 -29.27
N ASN A 144 -16.62 -3.83 -28.63
CA ASN A 144 -16.55 -2.37 -28.66
C ASN A 144 -15.22 -1.87 -28.10
N GLN A 145 -14.81 -2.38 -26.93
CA GLN A 145 -13.55 -2.01 -26.30
C GLN A 145 -12.34 -2.42 -27.15
N SER A 146 -12.37 -3.62 -27.73
CA SER A 146 -11.31 -4.15 -28.59
C SER A 146 -11.16 -3.32 -29.87
N GLN A 147 -12.27 -2.92 -30.49
CA GLN A 147 -12.29 -2.08 -31.68
C GLN A 147 -11.78 -0.67 -31.37
N ALA A 148 -12.24 -0.04 -30.28
CA ALA A 148 -11.75 1.26 -29.84
C ALA A 148 -10.23 1.22 -29.60
N ASN A 149 -9.72 0.19 -28.90
CA ASN A 149 -8.30 0.01 -28.65
C ASN A 149 -7.49 -0.26 -29.94
N SER A 150 -8.08 -0.91 -30.93
CA SER A 150 -7.49 -1.09 -32.26
C SER A 150 -7.36 0.25 -32.99
N ASN A 151 -8.44 1.04 -33.00
CA ASN A 151 -8.46 2.36 -33.62
C ASN A 151 -7.47 3.32 -32.94
N ASN A 152 -7.39 3.30 -31.61
CA ASN A 152 -6.42 4.12 -30.86
C ASN A 152 -4.97 3.74 -31.18
N ARG A 153 -4.67 2.45 -31.33
CA ARG A 153 -3.33 1.98 -31.75
C ARG A 153 -2.95 2.47 -33.15
N LYS A 154 -3.92 2.61 -34.06
CA LYS A 154 -3.66 3.15 -35.41
C LYS A 154 -3.31 4.65 -35.38
N LYS A 155 -3.73 5.39 -34.35
CA LYS A 155 -3.45 6.82 -34.18
C LYS A 155 -2.08 7.13 -33.55
N VAL A 156 -1.30 6.12 -33.15
CA VAL A 156 0.03 6.34 -32.58
C VAL A 156 0.98 6.84 -33.66
N GLN A 157 1.44 8.09 -33.50
CA GLN A 157 2.30 8.78 -34.47
C GLN A 157 3.80 8.54 -34.20
N ALA A 158 4.26 8.81 -32.99
CA ALA A 158 5.66 8.60 -32.59
C ALA A 158 5.87 7.17 -32.05
N LYS A 159 6.23 6.23 -32.94
CA LYS A 159 6.60 4.86 -32.53
C LYS A 159 8.05 4.83 -32.05
N HIS A 160 8.37 4.01 -31.06
CA HIS A 160 9.75 3.80 -30.64
C HIS A 160 10.42 2.68 -31.47
N SER A 161 11.75 2.67 -31.50
CA SER A 161 12.60 1.74 -32.29
C SER A 161 13.28 0.65 -31.45
N THR A 162 13.11 0.68 -30.12
CA THR A 162 13.86 -0.17 -29.16
C THR A 162 13.48 -1.65 -29.14
N GLY A 163 12.44 -2.03 -29.90
CA GLY A 163 11.91 -3.39 -29.96
C GLY A 163 11.45 -3.89 -28.58
N ARG A 164 12.02 -5.00 -28.12
CA ARG A 164 11.70 -5.62 -26.82
C ARG A 164 12.51 -5.05 -25.64
N THR A 165 13.38 -4.09 -25.90
CA THR A 165 14.23 -3.49 -24.87
C THR A 165 13.44 -2.41 -24.13
N PRO A 166 13.26 -2.52 -22.80
CA PRO A 166 12.68 -1.45 -21.99
C PRO A 166 13.56 -0.19 -22.01
N PHE A 167 12.95 0.98 -21.90
CA PHE A 167 13.69 2.26 -21.93
C PHE A 167 14.61 2.39 -20.72
N THR A 168 14.21 1.88 -19.56
CA THR A 168 15.02 1.86 -18.33
C THR A 168 16.34 1.11 -18.51
N ILE A 169 16.37 0.06 -19.34
CA ILE A 169 17.61 -0.66 -19.66
C ILE A 169 18.54 0.21 -20.50
N ILE A 170 17.98 0.95 -21.46
CA ILE A 170 18.74 1.85 -22.33
C ILE A 170 19.30 2.99 -21.48
N GLN A 171 18.48 3.58 -20.61
CA GLN A 171 18.88 4.59 -19.64
C GLN A 171 20.06 4.10 -18.77
N ASN A 172 19.93 2.93 -18.13
CA ASN A 172 20.99 2.35 -17.31
C ASN A 172 22.27 2.05 -18.09
N GLU A 173 22.17 1.66 -19.37
CA GLU A 173 23.34 1.44 -20.22
C GLU A 173 24.05 2.75 -20.57
N ILE A 174 23.33 3.85 -20.74
CA ILE A 174 23.89 5.18 -20.99
C ILE A 174 24.54 5.70 -19.72
N SER A 175 23.84 5.65 -18.58
CA SER A 175 24.37 6.17 -17.33
C SER A 175 25.67 5.46 -16.93
N ARG A 176 25.75 4.14 -17.12
CA ARG A 176 27.00 3.38 -16.91
C ARG A 176 28.13 3.76 -17.86
N LYS A 177 27.82 4.13 -19.11
CA LYS A 177 28.84 4.53 -20.10
C LYS A 177 29.35 5.95 -19.86
N LYS A 178 28.48 6.86 -19.42
CA LYS A 178 28.80 8.26 -19.16
C LYS A 178 29.36 8.49 -17.76
N GLY A 179 29.00 7.65 -16.80
CA GLY A 179 29.27 7.88 -15.38
C GLY A 179 28.37 8.95 -14.75
N ASP A 180 27.29 9.33 -15.43
CA ASP A 180 26.36 10.40 -15.05
C ASP A 180 24.94 10.04 -15.51
N ASP A 181 23.91 10.73 -15.02
CA ASP A 181 22.52 10.46 -15.36
C ASP A 181 22.19 10.73 -16.82
N CYS A 182 21.31 9.88 -17.37
CA CYS A 182 20.88 9.99 -18.75
C CYS A 182 19.79 11.06 -18.87
N ASP A 183 20.08 12.11 -19.66
CA ASP A 183 19.10 13.12 -20.05
C ASP A 183 17.88 12.45 -20.71
N VAL A 184 16.67 12.83 -20.29
CA VAL A 184 15.41 12.30 -20.82
C VAL A 184 15.16 12.68 -22.29
N ILE A 185 15.68 13.83 -22.75
CA ILE A 185 15.62 14.25 -24.15
C ILE A 185 16.58 13.40 -25.00
N GLU A 186 17.76 13.07 -24.45
CA GLU A 186 18.68 12.14 -25.08
C GLU A 186 18.10 10.72 -25.14
N LEU A 187 17.48 10.26 -24.06
CA LEU A 187 16.77 8.98 -24.04
C LEU A 187 15.66 8.94 -25.09
N TYR A 188 14.91 10.04 -25.27
CA TYR A 188 13.91 10.14 -26.32
C TYR A 188 14.51 9.92 -27.71
N LYS A 189 15.62 10.61 -28.02
CA LYS A 189 16.35 10.41 -29.29
C LYS A 189 16.76 8.96 -29.49
N LEU A 190 17.44 8.36 -28.51
CA LEU A 190 17.96 6.99 -28.61
C LEU A 190 16.86 5.93 -28.70
N THR A 191 15.68 6.23 -28.18
CA THR A 191 14.53 5.31 -28.22
C THR A 191 13.68 5.46 -29.47
N HIS A 192 13.84 6.55 -30.23
CA HIS A 192 13.08 6.85 -31.45
C HIS A 192 13.94 6.91 -32.71
N GLU A 193 15.26 6.90 -32.61
CA GLU A 193 16.18 6.62 -33.71
C GLU A 193 16.46 5.13 -33.84
N ASN A 194 16.56 4.63 -35.06
CA ASN A 194 17.01 3.26 -35.30
C ASN A 194 18.55 3.16 -35.25
N VAL A 195 19.08 1.95 -35.36
CA VAL A 195 20.53 1.68 -35.36
C VAL A 195 21.30 2.38 -36.48
N ASN A 196 20.62 2.83 -37.54
CA ASN A 196 21.21 3.56 -38.67
C ASN A 196 21.10 5.08 -38.50
N GLY A 197 20.65 5.57 -37.33
CA GLY A 197 20.44 7.00 -37.07
C GLY A 197 19.24 7.61 -37.77
N LYS A 198 18.32 6.79 -38.30
CA LYS A 198 17.07 7.27 -38.92
C LYS A 198 15.94 7.27 -37.90
N TRP A 199 15.22 8.38 -37.82
CA TRP A 199 14.02 8.52 -37.01
C TRP A 199 12.92 7.50 -37.36
N SER A 200 12.22 7.05 -36.34
CA SER A 200 11.10 6.11 -36.45
C SER A 200 9.88 6.70 -37.15
N SER A 201 9.73 8.03 -37.11
CA SER A 201 8.66 8.80 -37.73
C SER A 201 9.05 10.28 -37.78
N ASN A 202 8.51 11.03 -38.75
CA ASN A 202 8.72 12.48 -38.84
C ASN A 202 8.26 13.20 -37.56
N VAL A 203 7.12 12.78 -36.99
CA VAL A 203 6.60 13.34 -35.74
C VAL A 203 7.57 13.14 -34.57
N ALA A 204 8.30 12.01 -34.51
CA ALA A 204 9.30 11.82 -33.47
C ALA A 204 10.49 12.77 -33.64
N GLN A 205 10.92 13.02 -34.88
CA GLN A 205 11.96 13.99 -35.18
C GLN A 205 11.53 15.41 -34.80
N GLU A 206 10.37 15.85 -35.27
CA GLU A 206 9.80 17.18 -34.99
C GLU A 206 9.66 17.43 -33.48
N ASN A 207 9.20 16.43 -32.72
CA ASN A 207 9.11 16.52 -31.26
C ASN A 207 10.50 16.71 -30.62
N TRP A 208 11.51 15.97 -31.07
CA TRP A 208 12.86 16.11 -30.51
C TRP A 208 13.50 17.46 -30.86
N GLU A 209 13.34 17.92 -32.10
CA GLU A 209 13.79 19.24 -32.55
C GLU A 209 13.17 20.36 -31.71
N LEU A 210 11.86 20.27 -31.44
CA LEU A 210 11.16 21.23 -30.58
C LEU A 210 11.62 21.18 -29.12
N MET A 211 11.97 20.00 -28.58
CA MET A 211 12.57 19.89 -27.25
C MET A 211 13.94 20.58 -27.19
N MET A 212 14.77 20.40 -28.22
CA MET A 212 16.08 21.04 -28.31
C MET A 212 15.98 22.56 -28.44
N GLU A 213 15.04 23.05 -29.25
CA GLU A 213 14.76 24.49 -29.39
C GLU A 213 14.35 25.11 -28.04
N LYS A 214 13.41 24.47 -27.34
CA LYS A 214 12.99 24.91 -26.00
C LYS A 214 14.14 24.87 -25.00
N LYS A 215 14.96 23.81 -25.01
CA LYS A 215 16.14 23.68 -24.14
C LYS A 215 17.12 24.84 -24.36
N ALA A 216 17.41 25.19 -25.62
CA ALA A 216 18.25 26.34 -25.96
C ALA A 216 17.63 27.67 -25.50
N LYS A 217 16.34 27.86 -25.75
CA LYS A 217 15.61 29.08 -25.36
C LYS A 217 15.60 29.32 -23.85
N TYR A 218 15.36 28.28 -23.05
CA TYR A 218 15.37 28.43 -21.59
C TYR A 218 16.78 28.71 -21.04
N ALA A 219 17.81 28.11 -21.65
CA ALA A 219 19.20 28.42 -21.32
C ALA A 219 19.56 29.89 -21.63
N GLU A 220 19.12 30.44 -22.75
CA GLU A 220 19.32 31.86 -23.10
C GLU A 220 18.57 32.81 -22.16
N GLN A 221 17.38 32.42 -21.72
CA GLN A 221 16.54 33.21 -20.82
C GLN A 221 16.96 33.10 -19.34
N GLY A 222 17.94 32.26 -19.02
CA GLY A 222 18.33 31.96 -17.63
C GLY A 222 17.19 31.32 -16.81
N THR A 223 16.23 30.68 -17.48
CA THR A 223 15.12 29.98 -16.81
C THR A 223 15.55 28.56 -16.49
N ASP A 224 15.52 28.19 -15.21
CA ASP A 224 15.81 26.83 -14.79
C ASP A 224 14.58 25.95 -15.03
N LYS A 225 14.59 25.18 -16.12
CA LYS A 225 13.59 24.14 -16.41
C LYS A 225 14.29 22.83 -16.66
N SER A 226 13.81 21.80 -15.98
CA SER A 226 14.30 20.45 -16.16
C SER A 226 13.93 19.91 -17.55
N GLU A 227 14.75 18.99 -18.06
CA GLU A 227 14.48 18.33 -19.34
C GLU A 227 13.18 17.52 -19.33
N GLN A 228 12.76 17.04 -18.15
CA GLN A 228 11.47 16.37 -17.97
C GLN A 228 10.29 17.32 -18.16
N GLU A 229 10.38 18.55 -17.66
CA GLU A 229 9.36 19.58 -17.87
C GLU A 229 9.29 19.98 -19.34
N ILE A 230 10.45 20.17 -19.99
CA ILE A 230 10.52 20.49 -21.43
C ILE A 230 9.87 19.39 -22.27
N MET A 231 10.22 18.12 -22.01
CA MET A 231 9.61 16.99 -22.70
C MET A 231 8.10 16.91 -22.43
N THR A 232 7.67 17.21 -21.21
CA THR A 232 6.24 17.24 -20.85
C THR A 232 5.49 18.36 -21.55
N GLU A 233 6.09 19.54 -21.73
CA GLU A 233 5.51 20.62 -22.53
C GLU A 233 5.33 20.23 -24.00
N VAL A 234 6.30 19.51 -24.57
CA VAL A 234 6.28 19.12 -25.99
C VAL A 234 5.32 17.95 -26.24
N LEU A 235 5.42 16.88 -25.44
CA LEU A 235 4.62 15.67 -25.65
C LEU A 235 3.23 15.77 -25.00
N GLY A 236 3.07 16.67 -24.03
CA GLY A 236 1.89 16.82 -23.19
C GLY A 236 1.83 15.79 -22.05
N LEU A 237 0.96 16.06 -21.08
CA LEU A 237 0.69 15.18 -19.94
C LEU A 237 -0.14 13.94 -20.34
N ALA A 238 0.04 12.86 -19.60
CA ALA A 238 -0.81 11.67 -19.67
C ALA A 238 -1.11 11.14 -18.26
N ASN A 239 -2.32 10.60 -18.08
CA ASN A 239 -2.71 9.99 -16.80
C ASN A 239 -1.99 8.66 -16.60
N GLY A 240 -1.18 8.57 -15.53
CA GLY A 240 -0.58 7.31 -15.05
C GLY A 240 0.71 6.86 -15.74
N TYR A 241 1.29 7.66 -16.64
CA TYR A 241 2.64 7.44 -17.19
C TYR A 241 3.21 8.73 -17.79
N ILE A 242 4.53 8.85 -17.82
CA ILE A 242 5.23 9.99 -18.46
C ILE A 242 5.39 9.68 -19.95
N LYS A 243 4.88 10.56 -20.84
CA LYS A 243 5.06 10.38 -22.27
C LYS A 243 6.54 10.47 -22.64
N GLY A 244 7.00 9.63 -23.56
CA GLY A 244 8.40 9.60 -24.00
C GLY A 244 9.32 8.69 -23.18
N LEU A 245 8.92 8.26 -21.96
CA LEU A 245 9.75 7.42 -21.08
C LEU A 245 9.38 5.93 -21.05
N GLY A 246 8.51 5.50 -21.97
CA GLY A 246 8.12 4.10 -22.08
C GLY A 246 7.33 3.59 -20.87
N TYR A 247 7.25 2.26 -20.72
CA TYR A 247 6.47 1.63 -19.66
C TYR A 247 7.32 1.39 -18.40
N GLY A 248 7.14 2.21 -17.36
CA GLY A 248 7.85 2.06 -16.09
C GLY A 248 7.92 3.37 -15.29
N ALA A 249 8.30 4.46 -15.96
CA ALA A 249 8.25 5.79 -15.37
C ALA A 249 6.79 6.22 -15.16
N LYS A 250 6.34 6.12 -13.91
CA LYS A 250 5.05 6.64 -13.49
C LYS A 250 5.32 8.03 -12.89
N PRO A 251 4.57 9.07 -13.27
CA PRO A 251 4.55 10.26 -12.45
C PRO A 251 4.09 9.84 -11.05
N PRO A 252 4.54 10.52 -9.97
CA PRO A 252 3.89 10.35 -8.69
C PRO A 252 2.38 10.52 -8.92
N SER A 253 1.61 9.47 -8.62
CA SER A 253 0.16 9.57 -8.65
C SER A 253 -0.21 10.65 -7.64
N LYS A 254 -1.02 11.65 -7.99
CA LYS A 254 -1.49 12.67 -7.02
C LYS A 254 -1.94 12.04 -5.70
N ARG A 255 -2.68 10.94 -5.82
CA ARG A 255 -3.14 10.15 -4.67
C ARG A 255 -2.01 9.50 -3.87
N ASN A 256 -0.92 9.06 -4.51
CA ASN A 256 0.22 8.49 -3.80
C ASN A 256 1.11 9.57 -3.19
N SER A 257 1.28 10.73 -3.82
CA SER A 257 2.03 11.84 -3.20
C SER A 257 1.28 12.40 -2.02
N GLU A 258 -0.04 12.57 -2.12
CA GLU A 258 -0.92 12.95 -1.01
C GLU A 258 -0.84 11.92 0.13
N LEU A 259 -0.97 10.63 -0.18
CA LEU A 259 -0.84 9.56 0.83
C LEU A 259 0.57 9.46 1.43
N GLN A 260 1.63 9.72 0.66
CA GLN A 260 3.00 9.72 1.17
C GLN A 260 3.24 10.89 2.11
N GLN A 261 2.73 12.07 1.75
CA GLN A 261 2.79 13.27 2.59
C GLN A 261 2.00 13.05 3.88
N GLU A 262 0.79 12.51 3.79
CA GLU A 262 -0.05 12.14 4.95
C GLU A 262 0.63 11.07 5.82
N LEU A 263 1.31 10.09 5.22
CA LEU A 263 2.12 9.09 5.94
C LEU A 263 3.32 9.69 6.68
N GLU A 264 3.95 10.71 6.10
CA GLU A 264 5.12 11.35 6.67
C GLU A 264 4.72 12.33 7.79
N GLU A 265 3.61 13.04 7.63
CA GLU A 265 2.95 13.85 8.65
C GLU A 265 2.51 13.00 9.84
N THR A 266 1.74 11.93 9.61
CA THR A 266 1.32 11.00 10.67
C THR A 266 2.50 10.33 11.39
N ARG A 267 3.59 10.05 10.68
CA ARG A 267 4.80 9.49 11.29
C ARG A 267 5.52 10.50 12.18
N ALA A 268 5.55 11.78 11.78
CA ALA A 268 6.11 12.85 12.61
C ALA A 268 5.28 13.07 13.88
N GLU A 269 3.94 13.10 13.74
CA GLU A 269 3.01 13.20 14.87
C GLU A 269 3.15 12.02 15.85
N LEU A 270 3.33 10.79 15.34
CA LEU A 270 3.57 9.62 16.18
C LEU A 270 4.88 9.70 16.96
N GLU A 271 5.95 10.21 16.35
CA GLU A 271 7.24 10.36 17.04
C GLU A 271 7.17 11.46 18.12
N GLU A 272 6.46 12.55 17.85
CA GLU A 272 6.19 13.60 18.85
C GLU A 272 5.36 13.06 20.02
N SER A 273 4.24 12.37 19.73
CA SER A 273 3.41 11.74 20.76
C SER A 273 4.20 10.73 21.60
N ARG A 274 5.09 9.95 20.97
CA ARG A 274 5.95 8.99 21.67
C ARG A 274 6.93 9.68 22.61
N SER A 275 7.50 10.83 22.20
CA SER A 275 8.36 11.65 23.05
C SER A 275 7.58 12.21 24.26
N ASP A 276 6.35 12.69 24.05
CA ASP A 276 5.50 13.20 25.13
C ASP A 276 5.08 12.11 26.12
N ILE A 277 4.73 10.91 25.62
CA ILE A 277 4.45 9.75 26.46
C ILE A 277 5.68 9.38 27.30
N ALA A 278 6.87 9.39 26.73
CA ALA A 278 8.10 9.12 27.47
C ALA A 278 8.37 10.17 28.56
N ALA A 279 8.17 11.46 28.25
CA ALA A 279 8.33 12.54 29.22
C ALA A 279 7.29 12.47 30.36
N ASN A 280 6.03 12.18 30.04
CA ASN A 280 4.98 12.03 31.03
C ASN A 280 5.17 10.78 31.89
N LYS A 281 5.64 9.67 31.31
CA LYS A 281 6.01 8.47 32.07
C LYS A 281 7.06 8.78 33.14
N SER A 282 8.12 9.52 32.78
CA SER A 282 9.13 9.94 33.76
C SER A 282 8.57 10.84 34.86
N LYS A 283 7.59 11.71 34.56
CA LYS A 283 6.91 12.52 35.59
C LYS A 283 6.05 11.66 36.51
N VAL A 284 5.33 10.68 35.97
CA VAL A 284 4.52 9.73 36.75
C VAL A 284 5.42 8.92 37.68
N ASP A 285 6.56 8.44 37.20
CA ASP A 285 7.53 7.71 38.03
C ASP A 285 8.05 8.59 39.18
N ALA A 286 8.42 9.85 38.88
CA ALA A 286 8.88 10.79 39.91
C ALA A 286 7.81 11.14 40.96
N LEU A 287 6.55 11.32 40.54
CA LEU A 287 5.44 11.55 41.47
C LEU A 287 5.15 10.30 42.32
N THR A 288 5.26 9.12 41.72
CA THR A 288 5.08 7.84 42.42
C THR A 288 6.14 7.68 43.52
N ASP A 289 7.40 8.03 43.24
CA ASP A 289 8.47 8.02 44.25
C ASP A 289 8.23 9.04 45.37
N GLN A 290 7.73 10.24 45.04
CA GLN A 290 7.35 11.23 46.06
C GLN A 290 6.22 10.74 46.96
N LEU A 291 5.20 10.08 46.39
CA LEU A 291 4.10 9.49 47.15
C LEU A 291 4.58 8.40 48.11
N LYS A 292 5.52 7.55 47.69
CA LYS A 292 6.14 6.55 48.58
C LYS A 292 6.86 7.20 49.76
N VAL A 293 7.59 8.29 49.51
CA VAL A 293 8.28 9.05 50.56
C VAL A 293 7.28 9.68 51.54
N GLN A 294 6.20 10.29 51.02
CA GLN A 294 5.15 10.85 51.87
C GLN A 294 4.43 9.76 52.68
N GLY A 295 4.13 8.60 52.09
CA GLY A 295 3.55 7.45 52.78
C GLY A 295 4.44 6.98 53.94
N ALA A 296 5.76 6.89 53.74
CA ALA A 296 6.71 6.54 54.80
C ALA A 296 6.77 7.60 55.92
N GLN A 297 6.63 8.89 55.59
CA GLN A 297 6.57 9.97 56.58
C GLN A 297 5.28 9.90 57.41
N ILE A 298 4.13 9.67 56.76
CA ILE A 298 2.83 9.51 57.44
C ILE A 298 2.87 8.30 58.37
N ALA A 299 3.39 7.15 57.92
CA ALA A 299 3.56 5.97 58.76
C ALA A 299 4.43 6.24 59.99
N LYS A 300 5.53 6.99 59.82
CA LYS A 300 6.41 7.39 60.94
C LYS A 300 5.71 8.33 61.92
N LEU A 301 4.85 9.22 61.42
CA LEU A 301 4.09 10.16 62.24
C LEU A 301 2.99 9.44 63.03
N MET A 302 2.30 8.48 62.42
CA MET A 302 1.32 7.61 63.10
C MET A 302 1.98 6.79 64.21
N ALA A 303 3.12 6.14 63.93
CA ALA A 303 3.88 5.40 64.94
C ALA A 303 4.35 6.30 66.12
N PHE A 304 4.70 7.56 65.84
CA PHE A 304 5.06 8.53 66.89
C PHE A 304 3.86 8.91 67.76
N MET A 305 2.69 9.12 67.16
CA MET A 305 1.45 9.44 67.88
C MET A 305 1.00 8.26 68.77
N GLU A 306 1.09 7.02 68.28
CA GLU A 306 0.80 5.81 69.06
C GLU A 306 1.76 5.64 70.25
N ALA A 307 3.05 5.90 70.05
CA ALA A 307 4.05 5.87 71.12
C ALA A 307 3.87 7.00 72.15
N GLY A 308 3.34 8.16 71.73
CA GLY A 308 2.98 9.28 72.60
C GLY A 308 1.72 9.02 73.43
N GLY A 309 0.73 8.34 72.86
CA GLY A 309 -0.51 7.96 73.54
C GLY A 309 -0.28 7.01 74.72
N ARG A 310 0.65 6.04 74.61
CA ARG A 310 0.98 5.12 75.71
C ARG A 310 1.58 5.81 76.94
N LYS A 311 2.32 6.91 76.77
CA LYS A 311 2.90 7.66 77.90
C LYS A 311 1.90 8.56 78.63
N ASN A 312 0.77 8.89 77.99
CA ASN A 312 -0.28 9.70 78.62
C ASN A 312 -1.39 8.86 79.28
N GLN A 313 -1.60 7.61 78.86
CA GLN A 313 -2.55 6.70 79.52
C GLN A 313 -2.01 6.09 80.84
N GLU A 314 -0.69 6.02 81.03
CA GLU A 314 -0.09 5.60 82.33
C GLU A 314 -0.14 6.70 83.42
N ASN A 315 -0.44 7.95 83.07
CA ASN A 315 -0.42 9.10 84.00
C ASN A 315 -1.81 9.68 84.34
N THR A 316 -2.90 9.10 83.83
CA THR A 316 -4.28 9.60 84.06
C THR A 316 -5.22 8.55 84.68
N ASN A 317 -4.74 7.34 84.95
CA ASN A 317 -5.48 6.28 85.66
C ASN A 317 -5.11 6.20 87.16
N GLN A 318 -5.12 7.35 87.84
CA GLN A 318 -4.93 7.42 89.30
C GLN A 318 -5.89 8.36 90.06
N ASN A 319 -6.94 8.90 89.43
CA ASN A 319 -8.07 9.56 90.12
C ASN A 319 -9.36 9.28 89.32
N GLN A 320 -10.04 8.16 89.64
CA GLN A 320 -11.31 8.09 90.39
C GLN A 320 -12.50 8.66 89.59
N MET A 321 -13.35 7.82 89.01
CA MET A 321 -14.50 7.08 89.63
C MET A 321 -15.64 8.01 90.11
N ASN A 322 -16.85 7.64 89.68
CA ASN A 322 -18.21 8.09 90.08
C ASN A 322 -18.69 9.39 89.40
N GLU A 323 -19.92 9.58 88.95
CA GLU A 323 -21.24 8.90 89.02
C GLU A 323 -22.09 9.58 87.91
N GLU A 324 -22.76 8.81 87.04
CA GLU A 324 -24.23 8.63 86.95
C GLU A 324 -25.02 9.67 86.11
N ASP A 325 -25.87 9.07 85.27
CA ASP A 325 -27.20 9.46 84.80
C ASP A 325 -27.44 10.46 83.63
N ASP A 326 -27.95 9.83 82.57
CA ASP A 326 -29.24 10.07 81.91
C ASP A 326 -29.32 10.80 80.55
N ASN A 327 -30.01 10.08 79.64
CA ASN A 327 -30.72 10.48 78.42
C ASN A 327 -29.90 10.88 77.18
N GLU A 328 -30.21 10.45 75.95
CA GLU A 328 -31.18 9.50 75.37
C GLU A 328 -30.85 9.44 73.86
N GLU A 329 -31.27 8.37 73.18
CA GLU A 329 -31.49 8.22 71.73
C GLU A 329 -30.30 7.90 70.79
N ASP A 330 -30.03 6.58 70.71
CA ASP A 330 -30.21 5.65 69.56
C ASP A 330 -29.66 5.93 68.14
N GLN A 331 -29.16 4.80 67.58
CA GLN A 331 -28.80 4.42 66.19
C GLN A 331 -27.29 4.62 65.87
N ASP A 332 -26.48 3.59 65.60
CA ASP A 332 -26.69 2.37 64.81
C ASP A 332 -25.65 1.25 65.13
N GLU A 333 -25.87 0.09 64.51
CA GLU A 333 -24.88 -0.94 64.11
C GLU A 333 -24.43 -1.98 65.16
N ASP A 334 -24.96 -3.21 65.01
CA ASP A 334 -24.27 -4.42 65.44
C ASP A 334 -23.62 -5.10 64.24
N GLU A 335 -22.31 -5.30 64.42
CA GLU A 335 -21.39 -6.17 63.73
C GLU A 335 -21.81 -7.65 63.86
N ASP A 336 -21.21 -8.50 63.04
CA ASP A 336 -20.70 -9.82 63.44
C ASP A 336 -20.08 -10.47 62.19
N MET A 337 -18.96 -11.18 62.22
CA MET A 337 -17.88 -11.40 63.19
C MET A 337 -16.91 -12.35 62.47
N GLU A 338 -15.67 -12.42 62.96
CA GLU A 338 -14.72 -13.55 62.78
C GLU A 338 -14.05 -13.76 61.40
N ASN A 339 -12.82 -14.26 61.30
CA ASN A 339 -11.62 -14.23 62.13
C ASN A 339 -10.51 -14.80 61.22
N GLU A 340 -9.30 -14.27 61.34
CA GLU A 340 -8.01 -14.99 61.33
C GLU A 340 -7.76 -16.17 60.35
N GLU A 341 -6.71 -16.07 59.54
CA GLU A 341 -5.43 -16.78 59.75
C GLU A 341 -4.51 -16.66 58.51
N ASP A 342 -3.22 -16.49 58.80
CA ASP A 342 -2.08 -16.42 57.88
C ASP A 342 -1.79 -17.77 57.18
N GLN A 343 -1.35 -17.75 55.92
CA GLN A 343 -0.07 -18.34 55.44
C GLN A 343 0.06 -18.33 53.91
N ASP A 344 1.18 -17.73 53.47
CA ASP A 344 2.15 -18.13 52.45
C ASP A 344 1.77 -18.44 50.98
N GLU A 345 2.80 -18.19 50.16
CA GLU A 345 3.12 -18.72 48.81
C GLU A 345 2.81 -17.82 47.59
N ASP A 346 3.88 -17.10 47.22
CA ASP A 346 4.53 -17.15 45.91
C ASP A 346 3.96 -16.41 44.69
N GLN A 347 4.92 -15.75 44.03
CA GLN A 347 4.89 -15.21 42.69
C GLN A 347 4.69 -16.35 41.67
N GLU A 348 3.87 -16.15 40.64
CA GLU A 348 4.22 -16.43 39.22
C GLU A 348 3.09 -16.05 38.25
N GLU A 349 3.47 -15.28 37.21
CA GLU A 349 2.95 -15.17 35.83
C GLU A 349 1.54 -14.55 35.62
N GLU A 350 1.40 -13.32 35.06
CA GLU A 350 1.60 -12.89 33.66
C GLU A 350 0.89 -13.76 32.60
N ASP A 351 0.19 -13.05 31.70
CA ASP A 351 -0.47 -13.48 30.45
C ASP A 351 -1.90 -14.02 30.50
N ASP A 352 -2.89 -13.11 30.39
CA ASP A 352 -4.20 -13.37 29.72
C ASP A 352 -5.03 -12.07 29.50
N GLN A 353 -4.45 -11.01 28.90
CA GLN A 353 -5.20 -9.77 28.57
C GLN A 353 -5.19 -9.35 27.08
N GLU A 354 -4.63 -10.15 26.16
CA GLU A 354 -4.54 -9.77 24.75
C GLU A 354 -5.68 -10.28 23.84
N GLN A 355 -6.70 -10.97 24.38
CA GLN A 355 -7.82 -11.49 23.56
C GLN A 355 -9.13 -10.67 23.66
N ASP A 356 -9.34 -9.90 24.73
CA ASP A 356 -10.61 -9.19 24.91
C ASP A 356 -10.67 -7.82 24.20
N GLU A 357 -9.53 -7.21 23.90
CA GLU A 357 -9.50 -5.92 23.18
C GLU A 357 -9.87 -6.07 21.69
N ASP A 358 -9.58 -7.22 21.10
CA ASP A 358 -9.73 -7.46 19.66
C ASP A 358 -11.18 -7.86 19.27
N GLU A 359 -11.94 -8.43 20.20
CA GLU A 359 -13.39 -8.66 20.05
C GLU A 359 -14.18 -7.36 20.23
N ASN A 360 -13.79 -6.51 21.18
CA ASN A 360 -14.46 -5.24 21.42
C ASN A 360 -14.27 -4.27 20.25
N LEU A 361 -13.08 -4.28 19.61
CA LEU A 361 -12.79 -3.50 18.40
C LEU A 361 -13.59 -3.99 17.18
N LYS A 362 -13.80 -5.30 17.03
CA LYS A 362 -14.64 -5.87 15.96
C LYS A 362 -16.12 -5.50 16.15
N SER A 363 -16.61 -5.49 17.39
CA SER A 363 -18.00 -5.08 17.69
C SER A 363 -18.25 -3.60 17.38
N LEU A 364 -17.27 -2.73 17.67
CA LEU A 364 -17.34 -1.28 17.47
C LEU A 364 -17.24 -0.88 15.98
N ILE A 365 -16.46 -1.63 15.19
CA ILE A 365 -16.38 -1.43 13.73
C ILE A 365 -17.67 -1.90 13.04
N MET A 366 -18.28 -2.99 13.52
CA MET A 366 -19.49 -3.55 12.92
C MET A 366 -20.73 -2.69 13.19
N THR A 367 -20.81 -2.01 14.35
CA THR A 367 -21.87 -1.03 14.63
C THR A 367 -21.72 0.27 13.83
N ARG A 368 -20.49 0.70 13.51
CA ARG A 368 -20.23 1.92 12.73
C ARG A 368 -20.46 1.75 11.23
N SER A 369 -20.32 0.52 10.70
CA SER A 369 -20.55 0.23 9.27
C SER A 369 -22.03 0.19 8.86
N SER A 370 -22.96 0.10 9.82
CA SER A 370 -24.41 0.08 9.57
C SER A 370 -25.02 1.48 9.31
N LEU A 371 -24.29 2.55 9.67
CA LEU A 371 -24.79 3.93 9.59
C LEU A 371 -24.57 4.62 8.23
N TYR A 372 -23.91 3.97 7.26
CA TYR A 372 -23.53 4.61 5.98
C TYR A 372 -24.13 3.99 4.71
N ASP A 373 -25.05 3.03 4.82
CA ASP A 373 -25.70 2.39 3.66
C ASP A 373 -27.12 2.93 3.40
N TRP A 374 -27.27 4.25 3.31
CA TRP A 374 -28.50 4.87 2.82
C TRP A 374 -28.33 5.33 1.36
N PRO A 375 -29.29 5.07 0.46
CA PRO A 375 -29.20 5.48 -0.95
C PRO A 375 -29.02 7.01 -1.07
N LEU A 376 -28.18 7.45 -2.02
CA LEU A 376 -27.94 8.87 -2.36
C LEU A 376 -29.23 9.70 -2.60
N SER A 377 -30.37 9.06 -2.87
CA SER A 377 -31.67 9.72 -3.00
C SER A 377 -32.26 10.24 -1.67
N TRP A 378 -31.86 9.67 -0.53
CA TRP A 378 -32.33 10.11 0.80
C TRP A 378 -31.54 11.31 1.33
N TYR A 379 -30.25 11.41 1.01
CA TYR A 379 -29.45 12.62 1.28
C TYR A 379 -30.01 13.84 0.54
N PHE A 380 -30.53 13.66 -0.68
CA PHE A 380 -31.20 14.74 -1.41
C PHE A 380 -32.51 15.18 -0.73
N LEU A 381 -33.28 14.27 -0.14
CA LEU A 381 -34.52 14.62 0.57
C LEU A 381 -34.27 15.32 1.90
N LEU A 382 -33.23 14.92 2.65
CA LEU A 382 -32.81 15.59 3.88
C LEU A 382 -32.29 17.02 3.62
N VAL A 383 -31.47 17.20 2.57
CA VAL A 383 -30.98 18.53 2.19
C VAL A 383 -32.14 19.42 1.68
N ILE A 384 -33.12 18.87 0.98
CA ILE A 384 -34.31 19.63 0.55
C ILE A 384 -35.20 20.01 1.75
N LEU A 385 -35.34 19.13 2.75
CA LEU A 385 -36.10 19.44 3.97
C LEU A 385 -35.40 20.49 4.84
N GLU A 386 -34.07 20.41 5.00
CA GLU A 386 -33.30 21.42 5.75
C GLU A 386 -33.31 22.79 5.06
N ILE A 387 -33.22 22.83 3.72
CA ILE A 387 -33.31 24.09 2.97
C ILE A 387 -34.71 24.70 3.09
N ASN A 388 -35.78 23.89 3.08
CA ASN A 388 -37.15 24.40 3.25
C ASN A 388 -37.42 24.92 4.67
N VAL A 389 -36.90 24.26 5.71
CA VAL A 389 -37.01 24.75 7.10
C VAL A 389 -36.26 26.07 7.28
N ILE A 390 -35.10 26.24 6.64
CA ILE A 390 -34.35 27.49 6.69
C ILE A 390 -35.08 28.60 5.91
N LEU A 391 -35.68 28.30 4.75
CA LEU A 391 -36.42 29.30 3.96
C LEU A 391 -37.73 29.74 4.64
N GLU A 392 -38.46 28.84 5.32
CA GLU A 392 -39.63 29.22 6.12
C GLU A 392 -39.25 30.08 7.34
N TYR A 393 -38.10 29.80 7.98
CA TYR A 393 -37.60 30.61 9.09
C TYR A 393 -37.23 32.04 8.66
N TYR A 394 -36.67 32.21 7.45
CA TYR A 394 -36.32 33.53 6.90
C TYR A 394 -37.54 34.31 6.37
N LEU A 395 -38.61 33.64 5.94
CA LEU A 395 -39.85 34.30 5.52
C LEU A 395 -40.67 34.84 6.71
N VAL A 396 -40.66 34.15 7.85
CA VAL A 396 -41.35 34.62 9.07
C VAL A 396 -40.64 35.81 9.74
N VAL A 397 -39.32 35.93 9.57
CA VAL A 397 -38.52 37.04 10.13
C VAL A 397 -38.59 38.32 9.26
N LEU A 398 -39.10 38.23 8.02
CA LEU A 398 -39.26 39.38 7.12
C LEU A 398 -40.69 39.98 7.10
N GLU A 399 -41.65 39.41 7.84
CA GLU A 399 -43.03 39.93 7.99
C GLU A 399 -43.39 40.40 9.42
N ILE A 400 -42.40 40.60 10.30
CA ILE A 400 -42.54 41.34 11.57
C ILE A 400 -41.64 42.56 11.51
#